data_AF-A0A081P122-F1
#
_entry.id   AF-A0A081P122-F1
#
_cell.length_a   1.000
_cell.length_b   1.000
_cell.length_c   1.000
_cell.angle_alpha   90.00
_cell.angle_beta   90.00
_cell.angle_gamma   90.00
#
_symmetry.space_group_name_H-M   'P 1'
#
loop_
_entity.id
_entity.type
_entity.pdbx_description
1 polymer ?
#
loop_
_entity_poly.entity_id
_entity_poly.type
_entity_poly.pdbx_seq_one_letter_code
_entity_poly.pdbx_strand_id
1 'polypeptide(L)' 'MSSAYKVCASCSASSCNYAPQQDAFRTVSHESSFSLALFMNGLNELDMKIKCPQCGHRMFYYPVTWMAEPVHHD' A
#
# COMPACT_ATOMS: atom_id res chain seq x y z
N MET A 1 19.62 9.89 -6.31
CA MET A 1 18.60 8.83 -6.47
C MET A 1 17.62 8.94 -5.31
N SER A 2 16.42 9.48 -5.51
CA SER A 2 15.39 9.47 -4.46
C SER A 2 14.57 8.19 -4.62
N SER A 3 14.91 7.18 -3.83
CA SER A 3 14.03 6.02 -3.70
C SER A 3 12.76 6.46 -2.99
N ALA A 4 11.61 6.23 -3.62
CA ALA A 4 10.33 6.58 -3.03
C ALA A 4 9.63 5.29 -2.55
N TYR A 5 9.44 5.23 -1.24
CA TYR A 5 8.82 4.09 -0.56
C TYR A 5 7.35 4.42 -0.29
N LYS A 6 6.47 3.47 -0.54
CA LYS A 6 5.04 3.60 -0.24
C LYS A 6 4.44 2.28 0.18
N VAL A 7 3.29 2.32 0.83
CA VAL A 7 2.44 1.16 1.06
C VAL A 7 1.20 1.31 0.21
N CYS A 8 0.89 0.29 -0.58
CA CYS A 8 -0.34 0.21 -1.37
C CYS A 8 -1.28 -0.81 -0.73
N ALA A 9 -2.56 -0.71 -1.08
CA ALA A 9 -3.58 -1.65 -0.65
C ALA A 9 -4.32 -2.25 -1.84
N SER A 10 -4.66 -3.52 -1.75
CA SER A 10 -5.48 -4.24 -2.73
C SER A 10 -6.66 -4.90 -2.05
N CYS A 11 -7.77 -5.05 -2.76
CA CYS A 11 -8.88 -5.83 -2.24
C CYS A 11 -8.55 -7.33 -2.33
N SER A 12 -8.92 -8.11 -1.30
CA SER A 12 -8.74 -9.56 -1.31
C SER A 12 -9.68 -10.29 -2.28
N ALA A 13 -10.74 -9.63 -2.75
CA ALA A 13 -11.69 -10.21 -3.69
C ALA A 13 -11.19 -10.03 -5.13
N SER A 14 -11.00 -11.14 -5.84
CA SER A 14 -10.53 -11.17 -7.23
C SER A 14 -11.51 -10.52 -8.22
N SER A 15 -12.79 -10.44 -7.88
CA SER A 15 -13.85 -9.79 -8.68
C SER A 15 -14.01 -8.29 -8.39
N CYS A 16 -13.26 -7.75 -7.43
CA CYS A 16 -13.36 -6.34 -7.06
C CYS A 16 -12.41 -5.48 -7.90
N ASN A 17 -12.94 -4.50 -8.61
CA ASN A 17 -12.17 -3.54 -9.42
C ASN A 17 -11.59 -2.38 -8.59
N TYR A 18 -11.31 -2.62 -7.30
CA TYR A 18 -10.72 -1.59 -6.44
C TYR A 18 -9.29 -1.29 -6.90
N ALA A 19 -9.05 -0.05 -7.34
CA ALA A 19 -7.80 0.36 -7.96
C ALA A 19 -6.75 0.78 -6.88
N PRO A 20 -5.59 0.09 -6.79
CA PRO A 20 -4.58 0.35 -5.77
C PRO A 20 -3.87 1.71 -5.87
N GLN A 21 -4.00 2.42 -7.00
CA GLN A 21 -3.15 3.58 -7.32
C GLN A 21 -3.48 4.83 -6.49
N GLN A 22 -4.69 4.95 -5.93
CA GLN A 22 -5.12 6.16 -5.23
C GLN A 22 -4.78 6.16 -3.73
N ASP A 23 -4.75 4.99 -3.09
CA ASP A 23 -4.52 4.87 -1.64
C ASP A 23 -3.09 4.42 -1.33
N ALA A 24 -2.13 5.31 -1.58
CA ALA A 24 -0.72 5.09 -1.27
C ALA A 24 -0.27 5.88 -0.03
N PHE A 25 0.17 5.18 1.02
CA PHE A 25 0.84 5.80 2.17
C PHE A 25 2.32 5.97 1.85
N ARG A 26 2.80 7.21 1.79
CA ARG A 26 4.25 7.47 1.58
C ARG A 26 5.02 7.15 2.85
N THR A 27 6.19 6.53 2.69
CA THR A 27 7.11 6.23 3.79
C THR A 27 8.52 6.74 3.48
N VAL A 28 9.31 6.93 4.53
CA VAL A 28 10.67 7.48 4.43
C VAL A 28 11.71 6.43 4.04
N SER A 29 11.43 5.15 4.28
CA SER A 29 12.34 4.04 4.00
C SER A 29 11.57 2.75 3.67
N HIS A 30 12.32 1.76 3.18
CA HIS A 30 11.83 0.40 2.93
C HIS A 30 11.33 -0.25 4.22
N GLU A 31 12.12 -0.16 5.30
CA GLU A 31 11.77 -0.73 6.60
C GLU A 31 10.46 -0.14 7.13
N SER A 32 10.29 1.19 7.00
CA SER A 32 9.03 1.84 7.40
C SER A 32 7.85 1.38 6.54
N SER A 33 8.01 1.20 5.22
CA SER A 33 6.93 0.64 4.38
C SER A 33 6.58 -0.80 4.76
N PHE A 34 7.58 -1.62 5.05
CA PHE A 34 7.38 -3.02 5.39
C PHE A 34 6.65 -3.16 6.74
N SER A 35 7.15 -2.48 7.77
CA SER A 35 6.53 -2.49 9.11
C SER A 35 5.10 -1.94 9.09
N LEU A 36 4.84 -0.89 8.31
CA LEU A 36 3.49 -0.34 8.16
C LEU A 36 2.55 -1.31 7.45
N ALA A 37 3.00 -1.99 6.40
CA ALA A 37 2.18 -2.99 5.70
C ALA A 37 1.79 -4.15 6.64
N LEU A 38 2.75 -4.66 7.42
CA LEU A 38 2.49 -5.70 8.42
C LEU A 38 1.50 -5.23 9.48
N PHE A 39 1.69 -4.02 10.01
CA PHE A 39 0.78 -3.45 11.01
C PHE A 39 -0.66 -3.36 10.48
N MET A 40 -0.83 -2.81 9.27
CA MET A 40 -2.15 -2.67 8.64
C MET A 40 -2.81 -4.02 8.36
N ASN A 41 -2.04 -5.03 7.95
CA ASN A 41 -2.55 -6.39 7.80
C ASN A 41 -2.95 -7.01 9.15
N GLY A 42 -2.19 -6.77 10.22
CA GLY A 42 -2.53 -7.23 11.57
C GLY A 42 -3.83 -6.60 12.10
N LEU A 43 -4.11 -5.34 11.77
CA LEU A 43 -5.39 -4.70 12.12
C LEU A 43 -6.60 -5.40 11.46
N ASN A 44 -6.41 -5.98 10.27
CA ASN A 44 -7.47 -6.77 9.60
C ASN A 44 -7.76 -8.08 10.33
N GLU A 45 -6.77 -8.68 10.99
CA GLU A 45 -6.96 -9.88 11.82
C GLU A 45 -7.76 -9.58 13.09
N LEU A 46 -7.59 -8.37 13.63
CA LEU A 46 -8.33 -7.86 14.78
C LEU A 46 -9.75 -7.34 14.42
N ASP A 47 -10.19 -7.56 13.18
CA ASP A 47 -11.46 -7.06 12.60
C ASP A 47 -11.70 -5.56 12.83
N MET A 48 -10.62 -4.78 12.93
CA MET A 48 -10.68 -3.33 13.06
C MET A 48 -11.05 -2.68 11.72
N LYS A 49 -12.29 -2.88 11.25
CA LYS A 49 -13.04 -2.16 10.18
C LYS A 49 -12.33 -1.71 8.88
N ILE A 50 -11.08 -2.08 8.63
CA ILE A 50 -10.34 -1.72 7.41
C ILE A 50 -10.78 -2.68 6.31
N LYS A 51 -11.92 -2.35 5.70
CA LYS A 51 -12.56 -3.10 4.63
C LYS A 51 -12.47 -2.31 3.34
N CYS A 52 -12.47 -3.03 2.23
CA CYS A 52 -12.51 -2.44 0.91
C CYS A 52 -13.74 -1.54 0.80
N PRO A 53 -13.57 -0.24 0.48
CA PRO A 53 -14.68 0.70 0.42
C PRO A 53 -15.68 0.36 -0.68
N GLN A 54 -15.27 -0.44 -1.67
CA GLN A 54 -16.10 -0.81 -2.81
C GLN A 54 -16.96 -2.07 -2.58
N CYS A 55 -16.42 -3.10 -1.91
CA CYS A 55 -17.09 -4.40 -1.78
C CYS A 55 -17.12 -4.97 -0.37
N GLY A 56 -16.59 -4.26 0.63
CA GLY A 56 -16.61 -4.67 2.03
C GLY A 56 -15.71 -5.86 2.39
N HIS A 57 -14.98 -6.44 1.44
CA HIS A 57 -14.02 -7.51 1.70
C HIS A 57 -12.77 -6.97 2.40
N ARG A 58 -11.95 -7.88 2.93
CA ARG A 58 -10.67 -7.50 3.55
C ARG A 58 -9.74 -6.85 2.52
N MET A 59 -8.91 -5.95 3.01
CA MET A 59 -7.83 -5.36 2.23
C MET A 59 -6.52 -6.08 2.53
N PHE A 60 -5.58 -6.01 1.60
CA PHE A 60 -4.22 -6.51 1.78
C PHE A 60 -3.23 -5.39 1.48
N TYR A 61 -2.36 -5.12 2.44
CA TYR A 61 -1.37 -4.04 2.39
C TYR A 61 0.00 -4.61 2.05
N TYR A 62 0.73 -3.93 1.16
CA TYR A 62 2.06 -4.35 0.74
C TYR A 62 2.98 -3.15 0.45
N PRO A 63 4.29 -3.27 0.78
CA PRO A 63 5.26 -2.24 0.47
C PRO A 63 5.53 -2.20 -1.04
N VAL A 64 5.74 -0.99 -1.56
CA VAL A 64 6.11 -0.73 -2.94
C VAL A 64 7.28 0.24 -2.94
N THR A 65 8.34 -0.15 -3.63
CA THR A 65 9.45 0.72 -3.98
C THR A 65 9.29 1.15 -5.43
N TRP A 66 9.51 2.44 -5.70
CA TRP A 66 9.73 2.89 -7.07
C TRP A 66 10.98 3.76 -7.11
N MET A 67 11.77 3.55 -8.15
CA MET A 67 12.87 4.44 -8.48
C MET A 67 12.26 5.62 -9.23
N ALA A 68 12.34 6.83 -8.66
CA ALA A 68 12.06 8.01 -9.44
C ALA A 68 13.03 8.06 -10.62
N GLU A 69 12.54 8.37 -11.83
CA GLU A 69 13.39 8.57 -12.99
C GLU A 69 14.50 9.57 -12.66
N PRO A 70 15.75 9.32 -13.10
CA PRO A 70 16.81 10.27 -12.90
C PRO A 70 16.42 11.59 -13.56
N VAL A 71 16.38 12.67 -12.79
CA VAL A 71 16.21 14.02 -13.33
C VAL A 71 17.41 14.28 -14.24
N HIS A 72 17.23 14.16 -15.55
CA HIS A 72 18.20 14.65 -16.52
C HIS A 72 18.14 16.17 -16.46
N HIS A 73 19.19 16.78 -15.91
CA HIS A 73 19.46 18.20 -16.12
C HIS A 73 20.14 18.30 -17.48
N ASP A 74 19.40 18.71 -18.51
CA ASP A 74 19.95 19.27 -19.74
C ASP A 74 20.63 20.63 -19.47
#